data_AF-A0A350CQ42-F1
#
_entry.id   AF-A0A350CQ42-F1
#
_cell.length_a   1.000
_cell.length_b   1.000
_cell.length_c   1.000
_cell.angle_alpha   90.00
_cell.angle_beta   90.00
_cell.angle_gamma   90.00
#
_symmetry.space_group_name_H-M   'P 1'
#
loop_
_entity.id
_entity.type
_entity.pdbx_description
1 polymer ?
#
loop_
_entity_poly.entity_id
_entity_poly.type
_entity_poly.pdbx_seq_one_letter_code
_entity_poly.pdbx_strand_id
1 'polypeptide(L)' 'MSVFAAPVFDATVIYEGQELFKGRGAAQGWAEKVAKELETAITVEKIGTGWALRGTVDGVDVTWGIYGQRLSRIEAA' A
#
# COMPACT_ATOMS: atom_id res chain seq x y z
N MET A 1 2.34 -17.83 2.92
CA MET A 1 2.26 -17.15 1.61
C MET A 1 2.38 -15.67 1.88
N SER A 2 3.23 -14.95 1.17
CA SER A 2 3.48 -13.52 1.43
C SER A 2 2.23 -12.67 1.13
N VAL A 3 1.99 -11.65 1.94
CA VAL A 3 0.94 -10.63 1.77
C VAL A 3 1.08 -9.91 0.42
N PHE A 4 2.31 -9.72 -0.09
CA PHE A 4 2.56 -9.11 -1.39
C PHE A 4 2.09 -10.00 -2.56
N ALA A 5 1.98 -11.31 -2.33
CA ALA A 5 1.41 -12.27 -3.28
C ALA A 5 -0.09 -12.53 -3.05
N ALA A 6 -0.74 -11.83 -2.12
CA ALA A 6 -2.19 -11.90 -1.97
C ALA A 6 -2.88 -10.95 -2.97
N PRO A 7 -3.99 -11.37 -3.61
CA PRO A 7 -4.77 -10.49 -4.46
C PRO A 7 -5.49 -9.41 -3.63
N VAL A 8 -5.42 -8.17 -4.11
CA VAL A 8 -6.18 -7.03 -3.61
C VAL A 8 -7.49 -6.96 -4.38
N PHE A 9 -8.62 -7.14 -3.68
CA PHE A 9 -9.97 -7.04 -4.24
C PHE A 9 -10.70 -5.76 -3.85
N ASP A 10 -10.06 -4.91 -3.05
CA ASP A 10 -10.61 -3.62 -2.64
C ASP A 10 -10.78 -2.66 -3.82
N ALA A 11 -11.69 -1.70 -3.69
CA ALA A 11 -11.84 -0.66 -4.70
C ALA A 11 -10.58 0.22 -4.79
N THR A 12 -10.16 0.52 -6.01
CA THR A 12 -8.97 1.34 -6.30
C THR A 12 -9.31 2.63 -7.02
N VAL A 13 -8.36 3.55 -7.05
CA VAL A 13 -8.38 4.78 -7.88
C VAL A 13 -7.02 4.93 -8.54
N ILE A 14 -6.99 5.52 -9.74
CA ILE A 14 -5.73 5.85 -10.42
C ILE A 14 -5.43 7.32 -10.18
N TYR A 15 -4.22 7.63 -9.70
CA TYR A 15 -3.70 8.98 -9.53
C TYR A 15 -2.29 9.04 -10.12
N GLU A 16 -2.05 9.94 -11.08
CA GLU A 16 -0.76 10.09 -11.77
C GLU A 16 -0.16 8.77 -12.30
N GLY A 17 -1.03 7.87 -12.78
CA GLY A 17 -0.62 6.55 -13.29
C GLY A 17 -0.36 5.49 -12.22
N GLN A 18 -0.43 5.84 -10.94
CA GLN A 18 -0.35 4.91 -9.81
C GLN A 18 -1.75 4.45 -9.40
N GLU A 19 -1.94 3.15 -9.22
CA GLU A 19 -3.17 2.59 -8.67
C GLU A 19 -3.07 2.56 -7.13
N LEU A 20 -4.03 3.20 -6.47
CA LEU A 20 -4.07 3.40 -5.02
C LEU A 20 -5.37 2.86 -4.43
N PHE A 21 -5.39 2.63 -3.12
CA PHE A 21 -6.62 2.27 -2.43
C PHE A 21 -7.61 3.43 -2.48
N LYS A 22 -8.86 3.17 -2.86
CA LYS A 22 -9.93 4.18 -2.84
C LYS A 22 -10.32 4.57 -1.42
N GLY A 23 -10.33 3.60 -0.50
CA GLY A 23 -10.77 3.78 0.87
C GLY A 23 -9.63 3.67 1.88
N ARG A 24 -9.57 4.62 2.83
CA ARG A 24 -8.62 4.58 3.95
C ARG A 24 -8.70 3.28 4.75
N GLY A 25 -9.92 2.79 5.03
CA GLY A 25 -10.12 1.57 5.82
C GLY A 25 -9.54 0.32 5.15
N ALA A 26 -9.71 0.20 3.83
CA ALA A 26 -9.09 -0.87 3.04
C ALA A 26 -7.55 -0.76 3.10
N ALA A 27 -7.01 0.43 2.85
CA ALA A 27 -5.56 0.67 2.96
C ALA A 27 -5.03 0.30 4.37
N GLN A 28 -5.77 0.65 5.42
CA GLN A 28 -5.39 0.36 6.81
C GLN A 28 -5.33 -1.15 7.08
N GLY A 29 -6.34 -1.91 6.64
CA GLY A 29 -6.35 -3.36 6.79
C GLY A 29 -5.19 -4.04 6.04
N TRP A 30 -4.73 -3.47 4.92
CA TRP A 30 -3.51 -3.94 4.25
C TRP A 30 -2.23 -3.50 4.97
N ALA A 31 -2.18 -2.25 5.47
CA ALA A 31 -1.05 -1.77 6.27
C ALA A 31 -0.78 -2.68 7.46
N GLU A 32 -1.82 -3.10 8.19
CA GLU A 32 -1.71 -4.03 9.32
C GLU A 32 -1.13 -5.40 8.92
N LYS A 33 -1.54 -5.95 7.77
CA LYS A 33 -1.01 -7.22 7.27
C LYS A 33 0.45 -7.10 6.87
N VAL A 34 0.83 -6.01 6.19
CA VAL A 34 2.22 -5.74 5.80
C VAL A 34 3.08 -5.49 7.04
N ALA A 35 2.58 -4.74 8.02
CA ALA A 35 3.27 -4.49 9.27
C ALA A 35 3.58 -5.78 10.02
N LYS A 36 2.63 -6.71 10.04
CA LYS A 36 2.82 -8.04 10.64
C LYS A 36 3.84 -8.89 9.89
N GLU A 37 3.85 -8.85 8.56
CA GLU A 37 4.81 -9.63 7.76
C GLU A 37 6.24 -9.09 7.83
N LEU A 38 6.40 -7.75 7.87
CA LEU A 38 7.70 -7.09 7.91
C LEU A 38 8.18 -6.78 9.33
N GLU A 39 7.40 -7.12 10.35
CA GLU A 39 7.66 -6.81 11.76
C GLU A 39 8.03 -5.33 11.99
N THR A 40 7.36 -4.44 11.26
CA THR A 40 7.68 -3.01 11.16
C THR A 40 6.39 -2.20 11.11
N ALA A 41 6.41 -0.98 11.66
CA ALA A 41 5.26 -0.09 11.59
C ALA A 41 4.98 0.35 10.15
N ILE A 42 3.79 0.02 9.64
CA ILE A 42 3.27 0.49 8.36
C ILE A 42 2.02 1.32 8.63
N THR A 43 1.98 2.50 8.03
CA THR A 43 0.89 3.46 8.13
C THR A 43 0.23 3.64 6.77
N VAL A 44 -0.82 4.46 6.71
CA VAL A 44 -1.45 4.86 5.45
C VAL A 44 -1.31 6.36 5.26
N GLU A 45 -1.02 6.76 4.03
CA GLU A 45 -0.89 8.15 3.62
C GLU A 45 -1.85 8.44 2.47
N LYS A 46 -2.46 9.63 2.48
CA LYS A 46 -3.31 10.09 1.40
C LYS A 46 -2.45 10.70 0.30
N ILE A 47 -2.54 10.15 -0.91
CA ILE A 47 -1.84 10.65 -2.10
C ILE A 47 -2.90 10.99 -3.14
N GLY A 48 -3.05 12.28 -3.44
CA GLY A 48 -4.09 12.80 -4.32
C GLY A 48 -5.50 12.37 -3.90
N THR A 49 -6.16 11.58 -4.75
CA THR A 49 -7.51 11.05 -4.52
C THR A 49 -7.54 9.66 -3.88
N GLY A 50 -6.38 9.05 -3.61
CA GLY A 50 -6.26 7.69 -3.09
C GLY A 50 -5.44 7.61 -1.80
N TRP A 51 -5.21 6.37 -1.36
CA TRP A 51 -4.44 6.03 -0.18
C TRP A 51 -3.37 4.99 -0.53
N ALA A 52 -2.17 5.19 -0.01
CA ALA A 52 -1.04 4.27 -0.12
C ALA A 52 -0.61 3.78 1.26
N LEU A 53 0.10 2.66 1.31
CA LEU A 53 0.80 2.22 2.52
C LEU A 53 2.17 2.90 2.56
N ARG A 54 2.62 3.32 3.74
CA ARG A 54 3.93 3.92 3.94
C ARG A 54 4.62 3.42 5.20
N GLY A 55 5.91 3.15 5.10
CA GLY A 55 6.74 2.78 6.25
C GLY A 55 8.22 2.83 5.89
N THR A 56 9.06 2.43 6.84
CA THR A 56 10.52 2.40 6.67
C THR A 56 11.00 0.97 6.79
N VAL A 57 11.59 0.41 5.74
CA VAL A 57 12.10 -0.98 5.70
C VAL A 57 13.60 -0.93 5.49
N ASP A 58 14.37 -1.56 6.38
CA ASP A 58 15.84 -1.53 6.35
C ASP A 58 16.43 -0.11 6.29
N GLY A 59 15.77 0.85 6.95
CA GLY A 59 16.18 2.27 6.97
C GLY A 59 15.81 3.06 5.71
N VAL A 60 15.06 2.46 4.77
CA VAL A 60 14.61 3.13 3.54
C VAL A 60 13.11 3.36 3.61
N ASP A 61 12.67 4.59 3.31
CA ASP A 61 11.25 4.90 3.19
C ASP A 61 10.66 4.21 1.95
N VAL A 62 9.61 3.44 2.16
CA VAL A 62 8.92 2.68 1.13
C VAL A 62 7.45 3.06 1.11
N THR A 63 6.92 3.25 -0.09
CA THR A 63 5.50 3.43 -0.35
C THR A 63 4.99 2.28 -1.20
N TRP A 64 3.82 1.74 -0.85
CA TRP A 64 3.14 0.72 -1.65
C TRP A 64 1.77 1.19 -2.13
N GLY A 65 1.57 1.02 -3.43
CA GLY A 65 0.27 1.09 -4.09
C GLY A 65 -0.15 -0.30 -4.56
N ILE A 66 -0.93 -0.33 -5.62
CA ILE A 66 -1.45 -1.55 -6.25
C ILE A 66 -0.93 -1.62 -7.68
N TYR A 67 -0.59 -2.82 -8.13
CA TYR A 67 -0.29 -3.10 -9.53
C TYR A 67 -0.78 -4.49 -9.87
N GLY A 68 -1.68 -4.60 -10.85
CA GLY A 68 -2.22 -5.90 -11.28
C GLY A 68 -2.87 -6.68 -10.13
N GLN A 69 -3.66 -5.98 -9.29
CA GLN A 69 -4.32 -6.54 -8.09
C GLN A 69 -3.36 -7.03 -7.00
N ARG A 70 -2.15 -6.49 -6.91
CA ARG A 70 -1.18 -6.86 -5.87
C ARG A 70 -0.54 -5.62 -5.29
N LEU A 71 -0.11 -5.71 -4.03
CA LEU A 71 0.73 -4.66 -3.46
C LEU A 71 2.06 -4.59 -4.21
N SER A 72 2.42 -3.39 -4.65
CA SER A 72 3.69 -3.12 -5.32
C SER A 72 4.30 -1.84 -4.79
N ARG A 73 5.63 -1.76 -4.76
CA ARG A 73 6.31 -0.51 -4.45
C ARG A 73 6.01 0.50 -5.56
N ILE A 74 5.74 1.73 -5.16
CA ILE A 74 5.51 2.86 -6.05
C ILE A 74 6.46 3.99 -5.67
N GLU A 75 6.82 4.82 -6.64
CA GLU A 75 7.46 6.09 -6.32
C GLU A 75 6.36 7.04 -5.84
N ALA A 76 6.41 7.40 -4.56
CA ALA A 76 5.61 8.50 -4.05
C ALA A 76 6.25 9.79 -4.57
N ALA A 77 5.57 10.48 -5.48
CA ALA A 77 5.98 11.81 -5.96
C ALA A 77 5.97 12.84 -4.82
#